data_AF-A0A8T4K1I8-F1
#
_entry.id   AF-A0A8T4K1I8-F1
#
_cell.length_a   1.000
_cell.length_b   1.000
_cell.length_c   1.000
_cell.angle_alpha   90.00
_cell.angle_beta   90.00
_cell.angle_gamma   90.00
#
_symmetry.space_group_name_H-M   'P 1'
#
loop_
_entity.id
_entity.type
_entity.pdbx_description
1 polymer ?
#
loop_
_entity_poly.entity_id
_entity_poly.type
_entity_poly.pdbx_seq_one_letter_code
_entity_poly.pdbx_strand_id
1 'polypeptide(L)'
;MKPNTELNTMMFFDDALESERTYLLTELADAVSETRTAADQAAELNEDGEAGLLRLTEIWCAMNGVPAVIIFEGSQSELLANVVAQIYANLLQHPSRDPVGLAVYVELRYMTASLMLGEWFE
;
A
#
# COMPACT_ATOMS: atom_id res chain seq x y z
N MET A 1 -31.59 22.32 27.74
CA MET A 1 -30.83 21.58 26.71
C MET A 1 -29.53 22.34 26.49
N LYS A 2 -28.37 21.76 26.79
CA LYS A 2 -27.08 22.43 26.50
C LYS A 2 -26.92 22.49 24.98
N PRO A 3 -26.46 23.61 24.40
CA PRO A 3 -26.27 23.69 22.96
C PRO A 3 -25.10 22.77 22.57
N ASN A 4 -25.30 21.92 21.56
CA ASN A 4 -24.34 20.93 21.04
C ASN A 4 -23.21 21.58 20.24
N THR A 5 -22.68 22.73 20.66
CA THR A 5 -21.95 23.62 19.74
C THR A 5 -20.53 23.15 19.38
N GLU A 6 -19.99 22.05 19.93
CA GLU A 6 -18.62 21.61 19.61
C GLU A 6 -18.43 20.08 19.63
N LEU A 7 -19.38 19.30 19.09
CA LEU A 7 -19.11 17.88 18.86
C LEU A 7 -18.32 17.70 17.57
N ASN A 8 -17.08 17.23 17.65
CA ASN A 8 -16.33 16.78 16.46
C ASN A 8 -16.95 15.49 15.94
N THR A 9 -17.78 15.60 14.90
CA THR A 9 -18.42 14.45 14.25
C THR A 9 -17.45 13.56 13.50
N MET A 10 -16.22 14.04 13.22
CA MET A 10 -15.19 13.31 12.49
C MET A 10 -14.21 12.56 13.39
N MET A 11 -14.28 12.72 14.72
CA MET A 11 -13.30 12.16 15.66
C MET A 11 -12.99 10.67 15.42
N PHE A 12 -14.02 9.83 15.24
CA PHE A 12 -13.81 8.40 14.99
C PHE A 12 -13.19 8.09 13.63
N PHE A 13 -13.50 8.92 12.62
CA PHE A 13 -12.91 8.77 11.30
C PHE A 13 -11.44 9.18 11.32
N ASP A 14 -11.12 10.31 11.95
CA ASP A 14 -9.75 10.80 12.10
C ASP A 14 -8.88 9.78 12.85
N ASP A 15 -9.40 9.23 13.96
CA ASP A 15 -8.72 8.20 14.74
C ASP A 15 -8.49 6.91 13.94
N ALA A 16 -9.51 6.44 13.21
CA ALA A 16 -9.38 5.24 12.37
C ALA A 16 -8.37 5.44 11.25
N LEU A 17 -8.41 6.59 10.58
CA LEU A 17 -7.52 6.92 9.48
C LEU A 17 -6.05 7.00 9.92
N GLU A 18 -5.78 7.71 11.01
CA GLU A 18 -4.40 7.83 11.52
C GLU A 18 -3.88 6.49 12.07
N SER A 19 -4.74 5.69 12.70
CA SER A 19 -4.39 4.35 13.17
C SER A 19 -4.05 3.41 12.02
N GLU A 20 -4.92 3.31 11.00
CA GLU A 20 -4.68 2.45 9.83
C GLU A 20 -3.46 2.92 9.05
N ARG A 21 -3.28 4.23 8.87
CA ARG A 21 -2.10 4.78 8.21
C ARG A 21 -0.81 4.40 8.94
N THR A 22 -0.77 4.57 10.26
CA THR A 22 0.42 4.29 11.06
C THR A 22 0.78 2.81 10.98
N TYR A 23 -0.22 1.93 11.14
CA TYR A 23 -0.04 0.50 11.02
C TYR A 23 0.48 0.11 9.63
N LEU A 24 -0.18 0.59 8.57
CA LEU A 24 0.19 0.29 7.20
C LEU A 24 1.63 0.72 6.87
N LEU A 25 2.06 1.90 7.34
CA LEU A 25 3.42 2.37 7.07
C LEU A 25 4.49 1.48 7.71
N THR A 26 4.23 0.91 8.89
CA THR A 26 5.13 -0.05 9.51
C THR A 26 5.22 -1.33 8.67
N GLU A 27 4.09 -1.93 8.31
CA GLU A 27 4.07 -3.16 7.51
C GLU A 27 4.68 -2.96 6.11
N LEU A 28 4.42 -1.82 5.46
CA LEU A 28 5.02 -1.50 4.17
C LEU A 28 6.54 -1.34 4.27
N ALA A 29 7.07 -0.81 5.36
CA ALA A 29 8.52 -0.70 5.54
C ALA A 29 9.18 -2.08 5.57
N ASP A 30 8.55 -3.04 6.25
CA ASP A 30 9.02 -4.43 6.27
C ASP A 30 8.86 -5.09 4.89
N ALA A 31 7.72 -4.90 4.23
CA ALA A 31 7.48 -5.43 2.90
C ALA A 31 8.42 -4.87 1.82
N VAL A 32 8.87 -3.61 1.95
CA VAL A 32 9.93 -3.07 1.08
C VAL A 32 11.22 -3.87 1.21
N SER A 33 11.59 -4.27 2.44
CA SER A 33 12.78 -5.09 2.68
C SER A 33 12.60 -6.51 2.13
N GLU A 34 11.46 -7.13 2.38
CA GLU A 34 11.21 -8.51 1.94
C GLU A 34 11.13 -8.62 0.41
N THR A 35 10.42 -7.72 -0.24
CA THR A 35 10.35 -7.71 -1.72
C THR A 35 11.69 -7.42 -2.35
N ARG A 36 12.55 -6.59 -1.73
CA ARG A 36 13.93 -6.40 -2.20
C ARG A 36 14.74 -7.68 -2.09
N THR A 37 14.60 -8.41 -0.99
CA THR A 37 15.27 -9.70 -0.78
C THR A 37 14.80 -10.74 -1.80
N ALA A 38 13.49 -10.81 -2.05
CA ALA A 38 12.90 -11.67 -3.07
C ALA A 38 13.42 -11.33 -4.47
N ALA A 39 13.55 -10.05 -4.81
CA ALA A 39 14.16 -9.59 -6.06
C ALA A 39 15.64 -10.00 -6.18
N ASP A 40 16.43 -9.80 -5.13
CA ASP A 40 17.85 -10.18 -5.10
C ASP A 40 18.05 -11.70 -5.23
N GLN A 41 17.08 -12.49 -4.78
CA GLN A 41 17.04 -13.95 -4.93
C GLN A 41 16.44 -14.42 -6.25
N ALA A 42 15.96 -13.49 -7.08
CA ALA A 42 15.20 -13.77 -8.31
C ALA A 42 14.00 -14.71 -8.05
N ALA A 43 13.30 -14.53 -6.92
CA ALA A 43 12.10 -15.27 -6.60
C ALA A 43 11.03 -15.04 -7.69
N GLU A 44 10.34 -16.11 -8.06
CA GLU A 44 9.25 -16.09 -9.03
C GLU A 44 7.93 -15.82 -8.29
N LEU A 45 7.08 -15.00 -8.92
CA LEU A 45 5.73 -14.78 -8.41
C LEU A 45 4.83 -15.92 -8.87
N ASN A 46 3.94 -16.33 -7.97
CA ASN A 46 2.83 -17.20 -8.33
C ASN A 46 1.65 -16.37 -8.87
N GLU A 47 0.53 -17.02 -9.20
CA GLU A 47 -0.68 -16.36 -9.75
C GLU A 47 -1.21 -15.23 -8.84
N ASP A 48 -1.24 -15.46 -7.53
CA ASP A 48 -1.70 -14.46 -6.55
C ASP A 48 -0.71 -13.28 -6.47
N GLY A 49 0.60 -13.56 -6.54
CA GLY A 49 1.65 -12.55 -6.58
C GLY A 49 1.60 -11.68 -7.82
N GLU A 50 1.35 -12.27 -9.00
CA GLU A 50 1.18 -11.52 -10.25
C GLU A 50 -0.07 -10.62 -10.21
N ALA A 51 -1.20 -11.15 -9.72
CA ALA A 51 -2.42 -10.36 -9.55
C ALA A 51 -2.23 -9.23 -8.53
N GLY A 52 -1.55 -9.51 -7.42
CA GLY A 52 -1.18 -8.55 -6.40
C GLY A 52 -0.30 -7.43 -6.94
N LEU A 53 0.73 -7.75 -7.72
CA LEU A 53 1.60 -6.78 -8.40
C LEU A 53 0.82 -5.85 -9.33
N LEU A 54 -0.10 -6.41 -10.15
CA LEU A 54 -0.93 -5.61 -11.03
C LEU A 54 -1.79 -4.63 -10.22
N ARG A 55 -2.43 -5.12 -9.16
CA ARG A 55 -3.29 -4.28 -8.32
C ARG A 55 -2.52 -3.17 -7.60
N LEU A 56 -1.32 -3.46 -7.08
CA LEU A 56 -0.44 -2.44 -6.50
C LEU A 56 -0.07 -1.36 -7.52
N THR A 57 0.19 -1.77 -8.76
CA THR A 57 0.51 -0.85 -9.85
C THR A 57 -0.67 0.08 -10.17
N GLU A 58 -1.90 -0.45 -10.20
CA GLU A 58 -3.12 0.36 -10.38
C GLU A 58 -3.29 1.38 -9.26
N ILE A 59 -3.14 0.96 -8.01
CA ILE A 59 -3.23 1.84 -6.84
C ILE A 59 -2.19 2.96 -6.93
N TRP A 60 -0.94 2.61 -7.24
CA TRP A 60 0.13 3.60 -7.41
C TRP A 60 -0.19 4.62 -8.52
N CYS A 61 -0.71 4.16 -9.66
CA CYS A 61 -1.08 5.05 -10.77
C CYS A 61 -2.19 6.02 -10.35
N ALA A 62 -3.22 5.51 -9.66
CA ALA A 62 -4.32 6.32 -9.16
C ALA A 62 -3.84 7.38 -8.16
N MET A 63 -2.88 7.04 -7.30
CA MET A 63 -2.30 7.97 -6.32
C MET A 63 -1.43 9.07 -6.96
N ASN A 64 -0.73 8.76 -8.05
CA ASN A 64 0.19 9.72 -8.69
C ASN A 64 -0.43 10.49 -9.86
N GLY A 65 -1.67 10.17 -10.26
CA GLY A 65 -2.34 10.82 -11.38
C GLY A 65 -1.67 10.60 -12.74
N VAL A 66 -0.81 9.57 -12.83
CA VAL A 66 -0.09 9.19 -14.05
C VAL A 66 -0.83 8.01 -14.71
N PRO A 67 -1.17 8.06 -16.01
CA PRO A 67 -1.73 6.92 -16.72
C PRO A 67 -0.77 5.73 -16.63
N ALA A 68 -1.30 4.52 -16.41
CA ALA A 68 -0.56 3.27 -16.25
C ALA A 68 0.21 2.84 -17.53
N VAL A 69 1.22 3.61 -17.92
CA VAL A 69 2.28 3.19 -18.82
C VAL A 69 3.58 3.36 -18.06
N ILE A 70 3.84 2.39 -17.19
CA ILE A 70 5.15 2.26 -16.56
C ILE A 70 5.89 1.24 -17.39
N ILE A 71 6.93 1.70 -18.10
CA ILE A 71 7.89 0.79 -18.73
C ILE A 71 8.75 0.27 -17.59
N PHE A 72 8.30 -0.85 -17.06
CA PHE A 72 8.98 -1.57 -16.00
C PHE A 72 10.01 -2.50 -16.64
N GLU A 73 11.28 -2.10 -16.60
CA GLU A 73 12.40 -2.96 -16.94
C GLU A 73 12.77 -3.81 -15.71
N GLY A 74 12.82 -5.13 -15.86
CA GLY A 74 13.23 -6.05 -14.78
C GLY A 74 12.37 -7.32 -14.68
N SER A 75 12.75 -8.21 -13.77
CA SER A 75 11.94 -9.37 -13.36
C SER A 75 10.71 -8.94 -12.57
N GLN A 76 9.67 -9.77 -12.52
CA GLN A 76 8.45 -9.46 -11.76
C GLN A 76 8.73 -9.14 -10.27
N SER A 77 9.69 -9.82 -9.65
CA SER A 77 10.10 -9.54 -8.26
C SER A 77 10.81 -8.19 -8.12
N GLU A 78 11.62 -7.76 -9.10
CA GLU A 78 12.18 -6.41 -9.14
C GLU A 78 11.08 -5.35 -9.27
N LEU A 79 10.05 -5.62 -10.09
CA LEU A 79 8.91 -4.72 -10.26
C LEU A 79 8.11 -4.59 -8.98
N LEU A 80 7.85 -5.71 -8.31
CA LEU A 80 7.17 -5.76 -7.01
C LEU A 80 7.93 -4.94 -5.96
N ALA A 81 9.24 -5.13 -5.85
CA ALA A 81 10.07 -4.36 -4.93
C ALA A 81 10.00 -2.85 -5.21
N ASN A 82 9.98 -2.47 -6.49
CA ASN A 82 9.93 -1.07 -6.89
C ASN A 82 8.55 -0.44 -6.62
N VAL A 83 7.45 -1.12 -6.91
CA VAL A 83 6.10 -0.55 -6.69
C VAL A 83 5.80 -0.41 -5.20
N VAL A 84 6.16 -1.40 -4.38
CA VAL A 84 5.94 -1.35 -2.91
C VAL A 84 6.74 -0.20 -2.30
N ALA A 85 8.00 -0.02 -2.70
CA ALA A 85 8.83 1.10 -2.24
C ALA A 85 8.26 2.47 -2.65
N GLN A 86 7.73 2.58 -3.87
CA GLN A 86 7.14 3.83 -4.35
C GLN A 86 5.81 4.16 -3.67
N ILE A 87 4.96 3.16 -3.41
CA ILE A 87 3.73 3.34 -2.62
C ILE A 87 4.09 3.81 -1.21
N TYR A 88 5.02 3.12 -0.53
CA TYR A 88 5.48 3.50 0.79
C TYR A 88 5.99 4.96 0.84
N ALA A 89 6.86 5.33 -0.10
CA ALA A 89 7.36 6.69 -0.21
C ALA A 89 6.24 7.72 -0.45
N ASN A 90 5.28 7.42 -1.33
CA ASN A 90 4.16 8.32 -1.60
C ASN A 90 3.29 8.53 -0.34
N LEU A 91 2.96 7.46 0.39
CA LEU A 91 2.15 7.53 1.61
C LEU A 91 2.83 8.29 2.77
N LEU A 92 4.16 8.27 2.82
CA LEU A 92 4.91 9.09 3.76
C LEU A 92 4.81 10.58 3.43
N GLN A 93 4.89 10.95 2.14
CA GLN A 93 4.90 12.35 1.71
C GLN A 93 3.49 12.95 1.57
N HIS A 94 2.49 12.13 1.25
CA HIS A 94 1.15 12.56 0.87
C HIS A 94 0.07 11.77 1.65
N PRO A 95 -0.10 12.03 2.95
CA PRO A 95 -1.18 11.42 3.72
C PRO A 95 -2.55 11.83 3.16
N SER A 96 -3.41 10.84 2.89
CA SER A 96 -4.81 11.11 2.58
C SER A 96 -5.58 11.49 3.85
N ARG A 97 -6.64 12.28 3.69
CA ARG A 97 -7.53 12.75 4.76
C ARG A 97 -9.00 12.50 4.45
N ASP A 98 -9.26 11.64 3.48
CA ASP A 98 -10.60 11.39 2.95
C ASP A 98 -10.97 9.90 3.06
N PRO A 99 -12.27 9.55 2.97
CA PRO A 99 -12.71 8.16 3.07
C PRO A 99 -12.16 7.21 2.00
N VAL A 100 -11.78 7.74 0.83
CA VAL A 100 -11.15 6.93 -0.23
C VAL A 100 -9.74 6.54 0.20
N GLY A 101 -9.00 7.44 0.83
CA GLY A 101 -7.71 7.15 1.47
C GLY A 101 -7.79 6.03 2.48
N LEU A 102 -8.81 6.05 3.35
CA LEU A 102 -9.02 4.98 4.32
C LEU A 102 -9.25 3.62 3.63
N ALA A 103 -10.06 3.58 2.57
CA ALA A 103 -10.29 2.36 1.82
C ALA A 103 -9.00 1.82 1.18
N VAL A 104 -8.18 2.70 0.61
CA VAL A 104 -6.85 2.35 0.07
C VAL A 104 -5.94 1.82 1.18
N TYR A 105 -5.93 2.43 2.37
CA TYR A 105 -5.09 1.95 3.47
C TYR A 105 -5.46 0.54 3.91
N VAL A 106 -6.76 0.24 4.02
CA VAL A 106 -7.23 -1.09 4.41
C VAL A 106 -6.93 -2.14 3.34
N GLU A 107 -7.12 -1.82 2.06
CA GLU A 107 -6.79 -2.72 0.94
C GLU A 107 -5.28 -3.02 0.91
N LEU A 108 -4.44 -1.98 0.94
CA LEU A 108 -2.99 -2.15 0.96
C LEU A 108 -2.54 -2.95 2.17
N ARG A 109 -3.13 -2.73 3.36
CA ARG A 109 -2.79 -3.50 4.56
C ARG A 109 -3.08 -4.99 4.37
N TYR A 110 -4.22 -5.34 3.76
CA TYR A 110 -4.55 -6.73 3.48
C TYR A 110 -3.57 -7.36 2.49
N MET A 111 -3.26 -6.64 1.40
CA MET A 111 -2.30 -7.10 0.40
C MET A 111 -0.90 -7.29 1.00
N THR A 112 -0.43 -6.32 1.80
CA THR A 112 0.86 -6.38 2.49
C THR A 112 0.91 -7.55 3.46
N ALA A 113 -0.15 -7.81 4.22
CA ALA A 113 -0.18 -8.96 5.13
C ALA A 113 -0.04 -10.31 4.38
N SER A 114 -0.76 -10.48 3.27
CA SER A 114 -0.66 -11.68 2.42
C SER A 114 0.74 -11.83 1.82
N LEU A 115 1.32 -10.73 1.31
CA LEU A 115 2.70 -10.69 0.82
C LEU A 115 3.71 -11.09 1.89
N MET A 116 3.57 -10.56 3.11
CA MET A 116 4.47 -10.83 4.24
C MET A 116 4.36 -12.26 4.79
N LEU A 117 3.23 -12.94 4.54
CA LEU A 117 3.08 -14.37 4.81
C LEU A 117 3.80 -15.24 3.77
N GLY A 118 4.38 -14.64 2.73
CA GLY A 118 5.06 -15.33 1.64
C GLY A 118 4.10 -15.94 0.61
N GLU A 119 2.81 -15.60 0.65
CA GLU A 119 1.77 -16.21 -0.19
C GLU A 119 1.91 -15.87 -1.68
N TRP A 120 2.76 -14.91 -2.04
CA TRP A 120 2.88 -14.37 -3.40
C TRP A 120 4.01 -14.99 -4.22
N PHE A 121 4.83 -15.81 -3.59
CA PHE A 121 6.01 -16.43 -4.21
C PHE A 121 5.82 -17.95 -4.32
N GLU A 122 6.54 -18.59 -5.25
CA GLU A 122 6.59 -20.05 -5.43
C GLU A 122 7.44 -20.77 -4.35
#